data_AF-A0A372Q093-F1
#
_entry.id   AF-A0A372Q093-F1
#
_cell.length_a   1.000
_cell.length_b   1.000
_cell.length_c   1.000
_cell.angle_alpha   90.00
_cell.angle_beta   90.00
_cell.angle_gamma   90.00
#
_symmetry.space_group_name_H-M   'P 1'
#
loop_
_entity.id
_entity.type
_entity.pdbx_description
1 polymer ?
#
loop_
_entity_poly.entity_id
_entity_poly.type
_entity_poly.pdbx_seq_one_letter_code
_entity_poly.pdbx_strand_id
1 'polypeptide(L)'
;MGFLSSNPSNSTETFWSYFRQALNDNKKTRDGKWRILSIIANDFTYEELEHNLGVASYTVLESRRYAILNGFDAPPIEKPKFHYLKFKIEQIDQFDHFFTRKDIVNMSSYQTHSKSELPIMYLQDHK
;
A
#
# COMPACT_ATOMS: atom_id res chain seq x y z
N MET A 1 -44.04 7.24 1.88
CA MET A 1 -43.46 8.59 1.80
C MET A 1 -43.36 9.14 3.21
N GLY A 2 -42.26 8.86 3.92
CA GLY A 2 -42.02 9.35 5.28
C GLY A 2 -40.85 10.33 5.24
N PHE A 3 -41.13 11.62 5.39
CA PHE A 3 -40.10 12.64 5.55
C PHE A 3 -39.60 12.57 7.00
N LEU A 4 -38.35 12.15 7.19
CA LEU A 4 -37.67 12.32 8.47
C LEU A 4 -37.31 13.79 8.62
N SER A 5 -37.93 14.44 9.59
CA SER A 5 -37.59 15.79 10.04
C SER A 5 -36.18 15.74 10.63
N SER A 6 -35.18 16.23 9.89
CA SER A 6 -33.81 16.34 10.38
C SER A 6 -33.71 17.49 11.38
N ASN A 7 -33.58 17.17 12.66
CA ASN A 7 -33.11 18.14 13.66
C ASN A 7 -31.64 18.45 13.38
N PRO A 8 -31.27 19.69 13.02
CA PRO A 8 -29.88 20.05 12.65
C PRO A 8 -28.92 20.05 13.85
N SER A 9 -29.43 19.94 15.09
CA SER A 9 -28.61 19.94 16.31
C SER A 9 -27.83 18.64 16.53
N ASN A 10 -28.31 17.51 16.01
CA ASN A 10 -27.78 16.19 16.36
C ASN A 10 -26.72 15.68 15.36
N SER A 11 -26.65 16.24 14.14
CA SER A 11 -25.73 15.78 13.10
C SER A 11 -24.27 16.07 13.45
N THR A 12 -23.99 17.28 13.94
CA THR A 12 -22.63 17.70 14.32
C THR A 12 -22.13 16.91 15.54
N GLU A 13 -22.97 16.66 16.54
CA GLU A 13 -22.60 15.83 17.69
C GLU A 13 -22.30 14.39 17.30
N THR A 14 -23.10 13.83 16.39
CA THR A 14 -22.89 12.49 15.83
C THR A 14 -21.57 12.42 15.06
N PHE A 15 -21.26 13.43 14.24
CA PHE A 15 -19.98 13.50 13.55
C PHE A 15 -18.80 13.44 14.52
N TRP A 16 -18.80 14.28 15.55
CA TRP A 16 -17.71 14.34 16.51
C TRP A 16 -17.66 13.13 17.45
N SER A 17 -18.75 12.39 17.66
CA SER A 17 -18.69 11.12 18.39
C SER A 17 -17.96 10.05 17.59
N TYR A 18 -18.27 9.89 16.31
CA TYR A 18 -17.57 8.95 15.41
C TYR A 18 -16.10 9.34 15.24
N PHE A 19 -15.80 10.63 15.07
CA PHE A 19 -14.43 11.11 14.97
C PHE A 19 -13.60 10.80 16.23
N ARG A 20 -14.19 10.97 17.42
CA ARG A 20 -13.54 10.61 18.70
C ARG A 20 -13.33 9.11 18.83
N GLN A 21 -14.27 8.29 18.37
CA GLN A 21 -14.11 6.84 18.35
C GLN A 21 -12.96 6.42 17.44
N ALA A 22 -12.91 6.93 16.21
CA ALA A 22 -11.82 6.68 15.27
C ALA A 22 -10.45 7.12 15.82
N LEU A 23 -10.40 8.22 16.58
CA LEU A 23 -9.20 8.66 17.29
C LEU A 23 -8.73 7.66 18.36
N ASN A 24 -9.66 7.05 19.10
CA ASN A 24 -9.35 6.07 20.14
C ASN A 24 -8.89 4.74 19.54
N ASP A 25 -9.50 4.31 18.43
CA ASP A 25 -9.17 3.07 17.73
C ASP A 25 -7.84 3.18 16.95
N ASN A 26 -7.39 4.40 16.69
CA ASN A 26 -6.13 4.68 16.03
C ASN A 26 -4.92 4.47 16.97
N LYS A 27 -4.23 3.34 16.81
CA LYS A 27 -2.87 3.16 17.32
C LYS A 27 -1.97 4.24 16.68
N LYS A 28 -1.37 5.13 17.48
CA LYS A 28 -0.58 6.32 17.07
C LYS A 28 0.63 6.02 16.17
N THR A 29 0.39 5.56 14.95
CA THR A 29 1.42 5.27 13.94
C THR A 29 1.55 6.41 12.95
N ARG A 30 2.57 6.34 12.09
CA ARG A 30 2.90 7.35 11.07
C ARG A 30 1.72 7.66 10.14
N ASP A 31 0.85 6.70 9.88
CA ASP A 31 -0.31 6.82 8.98
C ASP A 31 -1.62 7.15 9.71
N GLY A 32 -1.54 7.51 10.99
CA GLY A 32 -2.70 7.65 11.86
C GLY A 32 -3.77 8.64 11.38
N LYS A 33 -3.36 9.73 10.71
CA LYS A 33 -4.32 10.72 10.15
C LYS A 33 -5.16 10.13 9.02
N TRP A 34 -4.52 9.38 8.13
CA TRP A 34 -5.19 8.75 7.00
C TRP A 34 -6.11 7.63 7.48
N ARG A 35 -5.68 6.88 8.49
CA ARG A 35 -6.48 5.85 9.14
C ARG A 35 -7.74 6.39 9.82
N ILE A 36 -7.63 7.48 10.57
CA ILE A 36 -8.80 8.13 11.20
C ILE A 36 -9.82 8.51 10.13
N LEU A 37 -9.36 9.13 9.04
CA LEU A 37 -10.24 9.52 7.95
C LEU A 37 -10.86 8.30 7.26
N SER A 38 -10.10 7.22 7.04
CA SER A 38 -10.60 6.00 6.39
C SER A 38 -11.66 5.27 7.22
N ILE A 39 -11.57 5.32 8.56
CA ILE A 39 -12.55 4.71 9.47
C ILE A 39 -13.92 5.35 9.26
N ILE A 40 -13.99 6.68 9.28
CA ILE A 40 -15.26 7.42 9.19
C ILE A 40 -15.69 7.73 7.75
N ALA A 41 -14.85 7.45 6.74
CA ALA A 41 -15.06 7.95 5.38
C ALA A 41 -16.36 7.47 4.73
N ASN A 42 -16.88 6.31 5.14
CA ASN A 42 -18.11 5.73 4.59
C ASN A 42 -19.37 6.05 5.40
N ASP A 43 -19.22 6.55 6.63
CA ASP A 43 -20.34 6.90 7.50
C ASP A 43 -20.91 8.30 7.19
N PHE A 44 -20.11 9.15 6.52
CA PHE A 44 -20.45 10.54 6.21
C PHE A 44 -20.33 10.85 4.72
N THR A 45 -21.07 11.86 4.25
CA THR A 45 -20.98 12.32 2.86
C THR A 45 -19.68 13.08 2.59
N TYR A 46 -19.37 13.31 1.31
CA TYR A 46 -18.22 14.13 0.95
C TYR A 46 -18.37 15.54 1.54
N GLU A 47 -19.53 16.15 1.39
CA GLU A 47 -19.81 17.51 1.86
C GLU A 47 -19.65 17.63 3.38
N GLU A 48 -20.10 16.64 4.14
CA GLU A 48 -19.93 16.60 5.60
C GLU A 48 -18.46 16.50 6.02
N LEU A 49 -17.68 15.67 5.33
CA LEU A 49 -16.25 15.51 5.60
C LEU A 49 -15.46 16.75 5.20
N GLU A 50 -15.74 17.32 4.04
CA GLU A 50 -15.11 18.57 3.57
C GLU A 50 -15.44 19.75 4.49
N HIS A 51 -16.70 19.90 4.88
CA HIS A 51 -17.14 20.99 5.75
C HIS A 51 -16.59 20.88 7.17
N ASN A 52 -16.64 19.69 7.79
CA ASN A 52 -16.23 19.53 9.19
C ASN A 52 -14.71 19.41 9.37
N LEU A 53 -13.98 18.82 8.40
CA LEU A 53 -12.54 18.56 8.53
C LEU A 53 -11.67 19.46 7.63
N GLY A 54 -12.26 20.20 6.68
CA GLY A 54 -11.50 20.98 5.70
C GLY A 54 -10.63 20.13 4.77
N VAL A 55 -11.00 18.86 4.57
CA VAL A 55 -10.29 17.95 3.65
C VAL A 55 -10.80 18.13 2.24
N ALA A 56 -9.97 17.85 1.23
CA ALA A 56 -10.42 17.82 -0.16
C ALA A 56 -11.11 16.49 -0.48
N SER A 57 -12.09 16.52 -1.39
CA SER A 57 -12.77 15.33 -1.95
C SER A 57 -11.82 14.25 -2.42
N TYR A 58 -10.69 14.62 -3.06
CA TYR A 58 -9.66 13.67 -3.45
C TYR A 58 -9.12 12.87 -2.26
N THR A 59 -8.86 13.53 -1.13
CA THR A 59 -8.38 12.88 0.10
C THR A 59 -9.44 11.93 0.68
N VAL A 60 -10.71 12.30 0.63
CA VAL A 60 -11.83 11.43 1.05
C VAL A 60 -11.92 10.20 0.15
N LEU A 61 -11.82 10.37 -1.17
CA LEU A 61 -11.83 9.28 -2.14
C LEU A 61 -10.70 8.27 -1.87
N GLU A 62 -9.47 8.76 -1.69
CA GLU A 62 -8.32 7.91 -1.41
C GLU A 62 -8.46 7.20 -0.05
N SER A 63 -9.07 7.85 0.94
CA SER A 63 -9.35 7.23 2.24
C SER A 63 -10.38 6.10 2.14
N ARG A 64 -11.43 6.27 1.33
CA ARG A 64 -12.41 5.20 1.05
C ARG A 64 -11.77 4.02 0.32
N ARG A 65 -10.93 4.29 -0.68
CA ARG A 65 -10.16 3.25 -1.39
C ARG A 65 -9.27 2.47 -0.44
N TYR A 66 -8.57 3.17 0.44
CA TYR A 66 -7.74 2.55 1.46
C TYR A 66 -8.55 1.61 2.37
N ALA A 67 -9.71 2.07 2.86
CA ALA A 67 -10.59 1.27 3.72
C ALA A 67 -11.11 0.00 3.01
N ILE A 68 -11.44 0.08 1.72
CA ILE A 68 -11.88 -1.08 0.93
C ILE A 68 -10.74 -2.09 0.75
N LEU A 69 -9.52 -1.61 0.43
CA LEU A 69 -8.38 -2.47 0.12
C LEU A 69 -7.77 -3.13 1.36
N ASN A 70 -7.72 -2.40 2.48
CA ASN A 70 -7.04 -2.87 3.69
C ASN A 70 -8.03 -3.36 4.76
N GLY A 71 -9.25 -2.83 4.79
CA GLY A 71 -10.22 -2.97 5.88
C GLY A 71 -10.25 -1.72 6.76
N PHE A 72 -11.44 -1.30 7.21
CA PHE A 72 -11.65 -0.06 8.00
C PHE A 72 -10.79 -0.01 9.27
N ASP A 73 -10.61 -1.14 9.93
CA ASP A 73 -9.85 -1.28 11.17
C ASP A 73 -8.47 -1.90 10.98
N ALA A 74 -8.05 -2.13 9.74
CA ALA A 74 -6.83 -2.86 9.48
C ALA A 74 -5.65 -2.20 10.17
N PRO A 75 -4.85 -2.98 10.92
CA PRO A 75 -3.66 -2.45 11.52
C PRO A 75 -2.75 -1.91 10.41
N PRO A 76 -1.99 -0.84 10.68
CA PRO A 76 -0.98 -0.35 9.76
C PRO A 76 -0.11 -1.52 9.30
N ILE A 77 0.19 -1.58 7.99
CA ILE A 77 1.08 -2.60 7.45
C ILE A 77 2.44 -2.41 8.15
N GLU A 78 2.76 -3.31 9.06
CA GLU A 78 4.06 -3.31 9.70
C GLU A 78 5.10 -3.67 8.63
N LYS A 79 6.01 -2.73 8.35
CA LYS A 79 7.09 -3.00 7.42
C LYS A 79 7.85 -4.24 7.90
N PRO A 80 7.99 -5.29 7.08
CA PRO A 80 8.75 -6.46 7.48
C PRO A 80 10.18 -6.03 7.81
N LYS A 81 10.69 -6.50 8.95
CA LYS A 81 12.09 -6.29 9.33
C LYS A 81 12.94 -7.23 8.47
N PHE A 82 13.57 -6.69 7.44
CA PHE A 82 14.50 -7.45 6.62
C PHE A 82 15.84 -7.61 7.36
N HIS A 83 16.24 -8.85 7.57
CA HIS A 83 17.61 -9.19 7.94
C HIS A 83 18.36 -9.59 6.68
N TYR A 84 19.21 -8.70 6.18
CA TYR A 84 20.09 -9.01 5.06
C TYR A 84 21.32 -9.74 5.60
N LEU A 85 21.51 -11.00 5.19
CA LEU A 85 22.80 -11.67 5.35
C LEU A 85 23.67 -11.28 4.15
N LYS A 86 24.85 -10.72 4.40
CA LYS A 86 25.81 -10.52 3.32
C LYS A 86 26.39 -11.88 2.95
N PHE A 87 26.26 -12.28 1.69
CA PHE A 87 26.92 -13.47 1.19
C PHE A 87 28.43 -13.33 1.36
N LYS A 88 29.09 -14.44 1.72
CA LYS A 88 30.55 -14.50 1.69
C LYS A 88 31.05 -14.48 0.25
N ILE A 89 32.29 -14.10 0.04
CA ILE A 89 32.91 -14.03 -1.29
C ILE A 89 32.86 -15.40 -1.98
N GLU A 90 33.07 -16.49 -1.24
CA GLU A 90 33.03 -17.84 -1.79
C GLU A 90 31.63 -18.24 -2.25
N GLN A 91 30.58 -17.74 -1.58
CA GLN A 91 29.20 -17.99 -1.99
C GLN A 91 28.86 -17.21 -3.27
N ILE A 92 29.34 -15.97 -3.39
CA ILE A 92 29.18 -15.17 -4.61
C ILE A 92 29.88 -15.84 -5.78
N ASP A 93 31.12 -16.30 -5.58
CA ASP A 93 31.90 -16.99 -6.61
C ASP A 93 31.22 -18.31 -7.06
N GLN A 94 30.61 -19.04 -6.14
CA GLN A 94 29.79 -20.22 -6.46
C GLN A 94 28.55 -19.87 -7.27
N PHE A 95 27.86 -18.76 -6.95
CA PHE A 95 26.72 -18.30 -7.74
C PHE A 95 27.17 -17.92 -9.15
N ASP A 96 28.25 -17.15 -9.30
CA ASP A 96 28.78 -16.75 -10.60
C ASP A 96 29.19 -17.96 -11.44
N HIS A 97 29.87 -18.93 -10.84
CA HIS A 97 30.23 -20.18 -11.51
C HIS A 97 28.98 -20.98 -11.93
N PHE A 98 27.96 -21.05 -11.07
CA PHE A 98 26.70 -21.74 -11.38
C PHE A 98 25.97 -21.10 -12.57
N PHE A 99 25.82 -19.76 -12.57
CA PHE A 99 25.12 -19.05 -13.65
C PHE A 99 25.91 -19.00 -14.96
N THR A 100 27.23 -19.22 -14.93
CA THR A 100 28.09 -19.25 -16.12
C THR A 100 28.17 -20.63 -16.77
N ARG A 101 27.81 -21.69 -16.03
CA ARG A 101 27.89 -23.08 -16.50
C ARG A 101 26.78 -23.45 -17.48
N LYS A 102 27.15 -23.54 -18.76
CA LYS A 102 26.25 -23.90 -19.88
C LYS A 102 25.70 -25.33 -19.83
N ASP A 103 26.31 -26.21 -19.04
CA ASP A 103 25.88 -27.60 -18.86
C ASP A 103 24.80 -27.76 -17.78
N ILE A 104 24.66 -26.77 -16.89
CA ILE A 104 23.65 -26.73 -15.82
C ILE A 104 22.53 -25.74 -16.17
N VAL A 105 22.87 -24.60 -16.77
CA VAL A 105 21.90 -23.60 -17.21
C VAL A 105 21.46 -23.91 -18.65
N ASN A 106 20.24 -24.41 -18.80
CA ASN A 106 19.67 -24.72 -20.11
C ASN A 106 19.58 -23.43 -20.96
N MET A 107 20.17 -23.43 -22.15
CA MET A 107 20.22 -22.25 -23.02
C MET A 107 18.84 -21.79 -23.51
N SER A 108 17.81 -22.65 -23.42
CA SER A 108 16.44 -22.31 -23.77
C SER A 108 15.77 -21.28 -22.84
N SER A 109 16.38 -20.96 -21.69
CA SER A 109 15.90 -19.88 -20.81
C SER A 109 16.44 -18.49 -21.18
N TYR A 110 17.40 -18.39 -22.10
CA TYR A 110 17.85 -17.10 -22.63
C TYR A 110 17.02 -16.75 -23.87
N GLN A 111 16.46 -15.53 -23.93
CA GLN A 111 16.05 -15.00 -25.23
C GLN A 111 17.29 -14.93 -26.11
N THR A 112 17.21 -15.37 -27.36
CA THR A 112 18.30 -15.24 -28.33
C THR A 112 18.07 -14.01 -29.20
N HIS A 113 19.13 -13.28 -29.55
CA HIS A 113 19.02 -12.20 -30.52
C HIS A 113 18.62 -12.79 -31.89
N SER A 114 17.51 -12.31 -32.46
CA SER A 114 16.95 -12.81 -33.72
C SER A 114 17.85 -12.67 -34.95
N LYS A 115 18.91 -11.85 -34.86
CA LYS A 115 19.86 -11.61 -35.97
C LYS A 115 21.19 -12.34 -35.82
N SER A 116 21.59 -12.68 -34.60
CA SER A 116 22.91 -13.27 -34.33
C SER A 116 22.86 -14.67 -33.73
N GLU A 117 21.67 -15.16 -33.36
CA GLU A 117 21.43 -16.44 -32.66
C GLU A 117 22.20 -16.60 -31.33
N LEU A 118 22.84 -15.53 -30.85
CA LEU A 118 23.54 -15.52 -29.57
C LEU A 118 22.54 -15.31 -28.42
N PRO A 119 22.73 -16.00 -27.27
CA PRO A 119 21.95 -15.77 -26.07
C PRO A 119 22.07 -14.33 -25.56
N ILE A 120 20.93 -13.69 -25.24
CA ILE A 120 20.87 -12.40 -24.56
C ILE A 120 21.27 -12.64 -23.12
N MET A 121 22.46 -12.19 -22.75
CA MET A 121 22.95 -12.27 -21.37
C MET A 121 22.22 -11.22 -20.53
N TYR A 122 21.31 -11.65 -19.64
CA TYR A 122 20.51 -10.77 -18.77
C TYR A 122 21.32 -9.98 -17.71
N LEU A 123 22.64 -10.13 -17.71
CA LEU A 123 23.58 -9.48 -16.78
C LEU A 123 24.63 -8.65 -17.52
N GLN A 124 24.24 -7.97 -18.60
CA GLN A 124 25.11 -6.97 -19.19
C GLN A 124 24.95 -5.65 -18.43
N ASP A 125 25.91 -5.34 -17.55
CA ASP A 125 26.05 -4.03 -16.93
C ASP A 125 26.27 -3.00 -18.04
N HIS A 126 25.23 -2.24 -18.38
CA HIS A 126 25.37 -1.09 -19.26
C HIS A 126 25.96 0.06 -18.45
N LYS A 127 27.29 0.22 -18.54
CA LYS A 127 28.01 1.38 -18.03
C LYS A 127 28.35 2.33 -19.16
#